data_AF-A0A368HDN4-F1
#
_entry.id   AF-A0A368HDN4-F1
#
_cell.length_a   1.000
_cell.length_b   1.000
_cell.length_c   1.000
_cell.angle_alpha   90.00
_cell.angle_beta   90.00
_cell.angle_gamma   90.00
#
_symmetry.space_group_name_H-M   'P 1'
#
loop_
_entity.id
_entity.type
_entity.pdbx_description
1 polymer ?
#
loop_
_entity_poly.entity_id
_entity_poly.type
_entity_poly.pdbx_seq_one_letter_code
_entity_poly.pdbx_strand_id
1 'polypeptide(L)'
;MSETGAVDLFVTLGPQPKDSIRQLTALTGKYPLPPEFALAYHQSRWNYNDQKDVKEVHEGFDQHDIPLDVLWLDIEHTDGKRYFTWDKEKFPNPKEMIEDLTSKGRKLVTIVDPHIKKDSKYSVYAEAKKEDFLVKKRDGTVYEGNCWPGDSVYIDFINPEARKFWADQFALDKVCSWLKRFGHSYLRT
;
A
#
# COMPACT_ATOMS: atom_id res chain seq x y z
N MET A 1 9.73 9.28 -29.81
CA MET A 1 8.66 10.27 -30.07
C MET A 1 7.67 10.16 -28.93
N SER A 2 7.15 11.29 -28.45
CA SER A 2 6.13 11.35 -27.40
C SER A 2 4.85 11.95 -27.99
N GLU A 3 3.68 11.52 -27.51
CA GLU A 3 2.38 12.03 -27.98
C GLU A 3 2.20 13.53 -27.69
N THR A 4 2.72 13.99 -26.55
CA THR A 4 2.69 15.39 -26.11
C THR A 4 3.96 15.75 -25.32
N GLY A 5 4.11 17.03 -24.95
CA GLY A 5 5.21 17.54 -24.14
C GLY A 5 6.44 17.98 -24.95
N ALA A 6 7.38 18.65 -24.27
CA ALA A 6 8.68 19.00 -24.84
C ALA A 6 9.66 17.83 -24.70
N VAL A 7 10.59 17.71 -25.66
CA VAL A 7 11.72 16.77 -25.52
C VAL A 7 12.73 17.38 -24.55
N ASP A 8 13.00 16.67 -23.46
CA ASP A 8 14.05 17.00 -22.51
C ASP A 8 15.07 15.85 -22.49
N LEU A 9 16.36 16.16 -22.68
CA LEU A 9 17.40 15.16 -22.94
C LEU A 9 18.61 15.36 -22.02
N PHE A 10 18.93 14.31 -21.27
CA PHE A 10 20.12 14.23 -20.43
C PHE A 10 21.09 13.19 -21.00
N VAL A 11 22.37 13.57 -21.16
CA VAL A 11 23.41 12.70 -21.69
C VAL A 11 24.44 12.41 -20.58
N THR A 12 24.65 11.12 -20.28
CA THR A 12 25.68 10.67 -19.34
C THR A 12 26.88 10.12 -20.13
N LEU A 13 28.10 10.54 -19.78
CA LEU A 13 29.29 10.32 -20.61
C LEU A 13 30.16 9.13 -20.15
N GLY A 14 29.84 8.49 -19.03
CA GLY A 14 30.66 7.38 -18.51
C GLY A 14 32.02 7.87 -17.96
N PRO A 15 33.13 7.12 -18.16
CA PRO A 15 33.39 6.20 -19.28
C PRO A 15 33.02 4.74 -19.04
N GLN A 16 32.81 4.31 -17.78
CA GLN A 16 32.33 2.96 -17.49
C GLN A 16 30.81 2.96 -17.25
N PRO A 17 30.09 1.85 -17.51
CA PRO A 17 28.65 1.77 -17.23
C PRO A 17 28.26 2.19 -15.81
N LYS A 18 29.08 1.83 -14.81
CA LYS A 18 28.85 2.24 -13.40
C LYS A 18 28.88 3.76 -13.21
N ASP A 19 29.68 4.48 -13.98
CA ASP A 19 29.83 5.93 -13.87
C ASP A 19 28.62 6.64 -14.51
N SER A 20 28.11 6.12 -15.62
CA SER A 20 26.85 6.59 -16.22
C SER A 20 25.67 6.41 -15.25
N ILE A 21 25.58 5.25 -14.57
CA ILE A 21 24.54 5.03 -13.54
C ILE A 21 24.72 5.98 -12.35
N ARG A 22 25.94 6.25 -11.91
CA ARG A 22 26.21 7.24 -10.86
C ARG A 22 25.80 8.66 -11.27
N GLN A 23 26.05 9.05 -12.53
CA GLN A 23 25.63 10.34 -13.08
C GLN A 23 24.10 10.43 -13.15
N LEU A 24 23.43 9.38 -13.64
CA LEU A 24 21.97 9.31 -13.71
C LEU A 24 21.33 9.44 -12.31
N THR A 25 21.80 8.66 -11.34
CA THR A 25 21.27 8.69 -9.96
C THR A 25 21.61 9.97 -9.20
N ALA A 26 22.63 10.72 -9.62
CA ALA A 26 22.87 12.07 -9.10
C ALA A 26 21.81 13.07 -9.59
N LEU A 27 21.26 12.88 -10.79
CA LEU A 27 20.21 13.72 -11.35
C LEU A 27 18.81 13.34 -10.86
N THR A 28 18.48 12.05 -10.84
CA THR A 28 17.13 11.56 -10.55
C THR A 28 16.91 11.14 -9.10
N GLY A 29 17.97 11.15 -8.28
CA GLY A 29 17.97 10.64 -6.92
C GLY A 29 18.44 9.18 -6.82
N LYS A 30 18.86 8.82 -5.61
CA LYS A 30 19.26 7.46 -5.24
C LYS A 30 18.10 6.76 -4.55
N TYR A 31 18.11 5.43 -4.60
CA TYR A 31 17.15 4.63 -3.86
C TYR A 31 17.25 4.94 -2.35
N PRO A 32 16.13 5.20 -1.66
CA PRO A 32 16.15 5.39 -0.21
C PRO A 32 16.58 4.10 0.49
N LEU A 33 17.29 4.20 1.62
CA LEU A 33 17.70 3.00 2.36
C LEU A 33 16.43 2.26 2.85
N PRO A 34 16.19 1.00 2.43
CA PRO A 34 15.02 0.26 2.88
C PRO A 34 15.19 -0.18 4.33
N PRO A 35 14.09 -0.45 5.06
CA PRO A 35 14.18 -1.10 6.36
C PRO A 35 14.77 -2.50 6.21
N GLU A 36 15.50 -2.98 7.22
CA GLU A 36 16.24 -4.24 7.17
C GLU A 36 15.38 -5.45 6.78
N PHE A 37 14.17 -5.56 7.35
CA PHE A 37 13.25 -6.67 7.08
C PHE A 37 12.85 -6.78 5.61
N ALA A 38 12.97 -5.70 4.82
CA ALA A 38 12.60 -5.70 3.40
C ALA A 38 13.60 -6.49 2.52
N LEU A 39 14.76 -6.86 3.07
CA LEU A 39 15.75 -7.71 2.41
C LEU A 39 15.56 -9.20 2.73
N ALA A 40 14.71 -9.52 3.71
CA ALA A 40 14.53 -10.87 4.23
C ALA A 40 13.48 -11.67 3.44
N TYR A 41 13.03 -12.80 3.96
CA TYR A 41 12.02 -13.62 3.29
C TYR A 41 10.60 -13.07 3.51
N HIS A 42 9.90 -12.84 2.40
CA HIS A 42 8.52 -12.39 2.36
C HIS A 42 7.61 -13.52 1.87
N GLN A 43 6.61 -13.88 2.67
CA GLN A 43 5.61 -14.87 2.33
C GLN A 43 4.28 -14.20 1.96
N SER A 44 3.77 -14.50 0.77
CA SER A 44 2.54 -13.92 0.23
C SER A 44 1.76 -14.94 -0.60
N ARG A 45 0.44 -14.74 -0.71
CA ARG A 45 -0.45 -15.36 -1.69
C ARG A 45 -1.73 -14.53 -1.82
N TRP A 46 -2.43 -14.71 -2.94
CA TRP A 46 -3.83 -14.32 -3.06
C TRP A 46 -4.74 -15.51 -2.73
N ASN A 47 -5.46 -15.55 -1.61
CA ASN A 47 -5.31 -14.78 -0.37
C ASN A 47 -4.97 -15.72 0.78
N TYR A 48 -4.57 -15.17 1.93
CA TYR A 48 -4.86 -15.79 3.22
C TYR A 48 -6.31 -15.47 3.59
N ASN A 49 -7.13 -16.49 3.78
CA ASN A 49 -8.58 -16.34 3.74
C ASN A 49 -9.15 -15.63 4.97
N ASP A 50 -8.54 -15.85 6.13
CA ASP A 50 -8.98 -15.33 7.42
C ASP A 50 -7.83 -15.28 8.42
N GLN A 51 -8.12 -14.82 9.63
CA GLN A 51 -7.15 -14.72 10.72
C GLN A 51 -6.56 -16.07 11.15
N LYS A 52 -7.29 -17.19 10.97
CA LYS A 52 -6.82 -18.54 11.31
C LYS A 52 -5.81 -19.03 10.28
N ASP A 53 -6.06 -18.81 9.00
CA ASP A 53 -5.14 -19.11 7.90
C ASP A 53 -3.79 -18.40 8.08
N VAL A 54 -3.81 -17.10 8.43
CA VAL A 54 -2.59 -16.35 8.74
C VAL A 54 -1.81 -16.98 9.89
N LYS A 55 -2.50 -17.38 10.96
CA LYS A 55 -1.89 -18.02 12.13
C LYS A 55 -1.28 -19.38 11.78
N GLU A 56 -2.00 -20.23 11.05
CA GLU A 56 -1.51 -21.55 10.62
C GLU A 56 -0.24 -21.43 9.77
N VAL A 57 -0.21 -20.48 8.85
CA VAL A 57 0.97 -20.21 8.01
C VAL A 57 2.12 -19.71 8.88
N HIS A 58 1.87 -18.69 9.71
CA HIS A 58 2.85 -18.12 10.63
C HIS A 58 3.49 -19.17 11.55
N GLU A 59 2.68 -20.04 12.16
CA GLU A 59 3.16 -21.13 13.02
C GLU A 59 3.85 -22.24 12.22
N GLY A 60 3.41 -22.51 10.99
CA GLY A 60 4.04 -23.48 10.10
C GLY A 60 5.51 -23.17 9.81
N PHE A 61 5.86 -21.89 9.63
CA PHE A 61 7.28 -21.48 9.47
C PHE A 61 8.11 -21.83 10.69
N ASP A 62 7.56 -21.65 11.90
CA ASP A 62 8.26 -22.02 13.15
C ASP A 62 8.37 -23.53 13.30
N GLN A 63 7.29 -24.27 13.01
CA GLN A 63 7.24 -25.73 13.11
C GLN A 63 8.24 -26.42 12.17
N HIS A 64 8.50 -25.81 11.02
CA HIS A 64 9.39 -26.36 9.99
C HIS A 64 10.80 -25.76 10.00
N ASP A 65 11.13 -24.90 10.98
CA ASP A 65 12.43 -24.22 11.08
C ASP A 65 12.81 -23.44 9.81
N ILE A 66 11.83 -22.73 9.24
CA ILE A 66 12.00 -21.89 8.05
C ILE A 66 11.93 -20.42 8.48
N PRO A 67 12.96 -19.59 8.21
CA PRO A 67 12.96 -18.18 8.59
C PRO A 67 11.89 -17.40 7.79
N LEU A 68 11.17 -16.52 8.50
CA LEU A 68 10.14 -15.64 7.94
C LEU A 68 10.18 -14.30 8.65
N ASP A 69 10.23 -13.23 7.86
CA ASP A 69 10.22 -11.85 8.36
C ASP A 69 8.92 -11.13 8.05
N VAL A 70 8.31 -11.39 6.88
CA VAL A 70 7.13 -10.62 6.43
C VAL A 70 6.04 -11.51 5.89
N LEU A 71 4.84 -11.33 6.43
CA LEU A 71 3.62 -11.92 5.89
C LEU A 71 2.79 -10.84 5.18
N TRP A 72 2.22 -11.17 4.02
CA TRP A 72 1.41 -10.25 3.22
C TRP A 72 -0.06 -10.62 3.25
N LEU A 73 -0.93 -9.62 3.36
CA LEU A 73 -2.36 -9.76 3.11
C LEU A 73 -2.72 -9.08 1.79
N ASP A 74 -3.19 -9.91 0.87
CA ASP A 74 -3.78 -9.47 -0.40
C ASP A 74 -5.24 -9.02 -0.18
N ILE A 75 -5.94 -8.62 -1.24
CA ILE A 75 -7.16 -7.78 -1.22
C ILE A 75 -8.34 -8.31 -0.38
N GLU A 76 -8.41 -9.62 -0.09
CA GLU A 76 -9.58 -10.22 0.59
C GLU A 76 -9.64 -9.92 2.10
N HIS A 77 -8.64 -9.25 2.68
CA HIS A 77 -8.67 -8.82 4.08
C HIS A 77 -9.58 -7.60 4.32
N THR A 78 -9.97 -6.89 3.26
CA THR A 78 -10.74 -5.64 3.32
C THR A 78 -12.26 -5.89 3.35
N ASP A 79 -13.03 -5.00 4.02
CA ASP A 79 -14.50 -5.05 4.01
C ASP A 79 -15.05 -4.61 2.64
N GLY A 80 -15.45 -5.58 1.83
CA GLY A 80 -16.10 -5.31 0.54
C GLY A 80 -15.19 -4.54 -0.44
N LYS A 81 -13.87 -4.77 -0.37
CA LYS A 81 -12.84 -4.09 -1.16
C LYS A 81 -12.71 -2.59 -0.86
N ARG A 82 -13.06 -2.19 0.37
CA ARG A 82 -12.82 -0.84 0.90
C ARG A 82 -11.47 -0.82 1.60
N TYR A 83 -10.47 -0.16 1.02
CA TYR A 83 -9.15 -0.01 1.66
C TYR A 83 -9.26 0.70 3.03
N PHE A 84 -8.22 0.56 3.87
CA PHE A 84 -8.23 1.08 5.25
C PHE A 84 -9.34 0.49 6.13
N THR A 85 -9.89 -0.66 5.77
CA THR A 85 -10.87 -1.41 6.56
C THR A 85 -10.46 -2.87 6.67
N TRP A 86 -11.08 -3.60 7.59
CA TRP A 86 -10.93 -5.04 7.78
C TRP A 86 -12.28 -5.72 7.66
N ASP A 87 -12.34 -6.84 6.94
CA ASP A 87 -13.50 -7.73 6.95
C ASP A 87 -13.63 -8.32 8.35
N LYS A 88 -14.65 -7.90 9.10
CA LYS A 88 -14.83 -8.27 10.52
C LYS A 88 -15.23 -9.74 10.72
N GLU A 89 -15.74 -10.40 9.69
CA GLU A 89 -16.10 -11.82 9.78
C GLU A 89 -14.85 -12.69 9.61
N LYS A 90 -13.96 -12.33 8.67
CA LYS A 90 -12.72 -13.07 8.39
C LYS A 90 -11.56 -12.66 9.31
N PHE A 91 -11.48 -11.39 9.67
CA PHE A 91 -10.44 -10.79 10.50
C PHE A 91 -11.10 -10.07 11.68
N PRO A 92 -11.69 -10.80 12.64
CA PRO A 92 -12.41 -10.20 13.77
C PRO A 92 -11.47 -9.48 14.75
N ASN A 93 -10.23 -9.96 14.90
CA ASN A 93 -9.25 -9.43 15.85
C ASN A 93 -7.90 -9.14 15.16
N PRO A 94 -7.86 -8.23 14.16
CA PRO A 94 -6.65 -7.99 13.36
C PRO A 94 -5.51 -7.42 14.20
N LYS A 95 -5.83 -6.71 15.28
CA LYS A 95 -4.85 -6.20 16.25
C LYS A 95 -4.10 -7.34 16.94
N GLU A 96 -4.82 -8.33 17.46
CA GLU A 96 -4.22 -9.48 18.13
C GLU A 96 -3.35 -10.28 17.17
N MET A 97 -3.82 -10.48 15.94
CA MET A 97 -3.05 -11.13 14.87
C MET A 97 -1.73 -10.40 14.57
N ILE A 98 -1.76 -9.06 14.48
CA ILE A 98 -0.55 -8.26 14.27
C ILE A 98 0.38 -8.34 15.49
N GLU A 99 -0.15 -8.29 16.71
CA GLU A 99 0.63 -8.42 17.95
C GLU A 99 1.31 -9.79 18.04
N ASP A 100 0.60 -10.87 17.72
CA ASP A 100 1.16 -12.23 17.67
C ASP A 100 2.32 -12.33 16.66
N LEU A 101 2.10 -11.86 15.43
CA LEU A 101 3.14 -11.78 14.39
C LEU A 101 4.36 -10.98 14.85
N THR A 102 4.12 -9.77 15.35
CA THR A 102 5.20 -8.82 15.69
C THR A 102 5.94 -9.18 16.97
N SER A 103 5.33 -9.96 17.87
CA SER A 103 6.01 -10.51 19.06
C SER A 103 7.23 -11.36 18.72
N LYS A 104 7.24 -11.96 17.52
CA LYS A 104 8.36 -12.75 16.97
C LYS A 104 9.30 -11.93 16.07
N GLY A 105 9.18 -10.61 16.07
CA GLY A 105 9.97 -9.70 15.23
C GLY A 105 9.46 -9.54 13.79
N ARG A 106 8.48 -10.35 13.36
CA ARG A 106 7.91 -10.33 12.01
C ARG A 106 7.12 -9.05 11.74
N LYS A 107 6.85 -8.77 10.46
CA LYS A 107 6.04 -7.65 9.98
C LYS A 107 4.83 -8.16 9.20
N LEU A 108 3.75 -7.39 9.24
CA LEU A 108 2.60 -7.56 8.38
C LEU A 108 2.60 -6.46 7.32
N VAL A 109 2.41 -6.85 6.06
CA VAL A 109 2.17 -5.93 4.96
C VAL A 109 0.77 -6.14 4.41
N THR A 110 0.01 -5.07 4.26
CA THR A 110 -1.35 -5.07 3.72
C THR A 110 -1.40 -4.26 2.42
N ILE A 111 -2.08 -4.81 1.42
CA ILE A 111 -2.25 -4.15 0.11
C ILE A 111 -3.21 -2.95 0.21
N VAL A 112 -2.88 -1.86 -0.50
CA VAL A 112 -3.75 -0.71 -0.72
C VAL A 112 -3.64 -0.29 -2.18
N ASP A 113 -4.73 -0.38 -2.94
CA ASP A 113 -4.72 0.02 -4.35
C ASP A 113 -5.23 1.47 -4.53
N PRO A 114 -4.92 2.12 -5.67
CA PRO A 114 -5.33 3.51 -5.93
C PRO A 114 -6.83 3.70 -6.25
N HIS A 115 -7.57 2.61 -6.47
CA HIS A 115 -8.99 2.68 -6.78
C HIS A 115 -9.84 2.64 -5.51
N ILE A 116 -10.78 3.55 -5.38
CA ILE A 116 -11.62 3.73 -4.20
C ILE A 116 -13.04 3.33 -4.55
N LYS A 117 -13.61 2.38 -3.79
CA LYS A 117 -15.01 1.98 -3.95
C LYS A 117 -15.93 3.20 -3.91
N LYS A 118 -16.80 3.34 -4.91
CA LYS A 118 -17.83 4.38 -4.96
C LYS A 118 -18.98 4.04 -4.00
N ASP A 119 -18.82 4.40 -2.73
CA ASP A 119 -19.79 4.14 -1.67
C ASP A 119 -19.88 5.36 -0.73
N SER A 120 -21.04 6.03 -0.67
CA SER A 120 -21.23 7.22 0.17
C SER A 120 -21.12 6.94 1.68
N LYS A 121 -21.21 5.67 2.10
CA LYS A 121 -21.00 5.26 3.49
C LYS A 121 -19.53 5.01 3.82
N TYR A 122 -18.66 4.94 2.81
CA TYR A 122 -17.23 4.77 2.98
C TYR A 122 -16.55 6.14 3.13
N SER A 123 -15.99 6.40 4.31
CA SER A 123 -15.44 7.71 4.69
C SER A 123 -14.40 8.23 3.70
N VAL A 124 -13.46 7.39 3.26
CA VAL A 124 -12.40 7.79 2.31
C VAL A 124 -12.99 8.29 0.99
N TYR A 125 -14.02 7.60 0.47
CA TYR A 125 -14.74 8.07 -0.73
C TYR A 125 -15.48 9.38 -0.47
N ALA A 126 -16.23 9.45 0.64
CA ALA A 126 -17.05 10.61 0.97
C ALA A 126 -16.21 11.89 1.17
N GLU A 127 -15.07 11.77 1.86
CA GLU A 127 -14.12 12.86 2.08
C GLU A 127 -13.42 13.26 0.79
N ALA A 128 -12.87 12.30 0.02
CA ALA A 128 -12.21 12.61 -1.25
C ALA A 128 -13.15 13.30 -2.24
N LYS A 129 -14.43 12.91 -2.26
CA LYS A 129 -15.45 13.57 -3.09
C LYS A 129 -15.79 14.97 -2.59
N LYS A 130 -15.91 15.15 -1.27
CA LYS A 130 -16.24 16.45 -0.64
C LYS A 130 -15.15 17.50 -0.88
N GLU A 131 -13.90 17.08 -0.81
CA GLU A 131 -12.73 17.94 -0.97
C GLU A 131 -12.24 18.05 -2.42
N ASP A 132 -12.97 17.45 -3.38
CA ASP A 132 -12.66 17.51 -4.82
C ASP A 132 -11.29 16.92 -5.19
N PHE A 133 -10.91 15.82 -4.53
CA PHE A 133 -9.62 15.12 -4.69
C PHE A 133 -9.66 13.94 -5.67
N LEU A 134 -10.76 13.77 -6.41
CA LEU A 134 -10.93 12.67 -7.36
C LEU A 134 -10.54 13.09 -8.77
N VAL A 135 -9.93 12.16 -9.52
CA VAL A 135 -9.62 12.33 -10.95
C VAL A 135 -10.89 12.68 -11.73
N LYS A 136 -10.79 13.61 -12.68
CA LYS A 136 -11.90 14.11 -13.49
C LYS A 136 -11.78 13.77 -14.97
N LYS A 137 -12.92 13.65 -15.62
CA LYS A 137 -13.06 13.64 -17.09
C LYS A 137 -12.86 15.07 -17.65
N ARG A 138 -12.76 15.17 -18.97
CA ARG A 138 -12.58 16.45 -19.71
C ARG A 138 -13.67 17.49 -19.42
N ASP A 139 -14.92 17.16 -19.70
CA ASP A 139 -15.91 16.96 -18.65
C ASP A 139 -16.05 17.95 -17.46
N GLY A 140 -15.10 17.83 -16.53
CA GLY A 140 -15.20 18.32 -15.16
C GLY A 140 -15.88 17.34 -14.19
N THR A 141 -16.59 16.31 -14.65
CA THR A 141 -17.19 15.31 -13.75
C THR A 141 -16.16 14.26 -13.31
N VAL A 142 -16.41 13.63 -12.16
CA VAL A 142 -15.53 12.57 -11.62
C VAL A 142 -15.40 11.41 -12.60
N TYR A 143 -14.17 10.95 -12.79
CA TYR A 143 -13.89 9.74 -13.55
C TYR A 143 -14.30 8.51 -12.74
N GLU A 144 -15.10 7.64 -13.36
CA GLU A 144 -15.57 6.39 -12.79
C GLU A 144 -15.08 5.24 -13.66
N GLY A 145 -14.46 4.25 -13.04
CA GLY A 145 -13.99 3.02 -13.68
C GLY A 145 -14.52 1.78 -12.95
N ASN A 146 -14.17 0.60 -13.45
CA ASN A 146 -14.49 -0.67 -12.82
C ASN A 146 -13.20 -1.37 -12.38
N CYS A 147 -13.14 -1.82 -11.13
CA CYS A 147 -12.02 -2.58 -10.57
C CYS A 147 -12.53 -3.57 -9.50
N TRP A 148 -11.68 -4.05 -8.58
CA TRP A 148 -12.05 -5.04 -7.56
C TRP A 148 -13.35 -4.74 -6.79
N PRO A 149 -13.64 -3.50 -6.35
CA PRO A 149 -14.88 -3.20 -5.64
C PRO A 149 -16.09 -2.98 -6.57
N GLY A 150 -15.95 -3.14 -7.89
CA GLY A 150 -16.90 -2.70 -8.90
C GLY A 150 -16.67 -1.23 -9.26
N ASP A 151 -17.74 -0.42 -9.20
CA ASP A 151 -17.67 1.01 -9.46
C ASP A 151 -16.64 1.68 -8.54
N SER A 152 -15.64 2.30 -9.17
CA SER A 152 -14.45 2.83 -8.53
C SER A 152 -14.13 4.24 -9.01
N VAL A 153 -13.57 5.04 -8.12
CA VAL A 153 -12.98 6.36 -8.41
C VAL A 153 -11.50 6.36 -8.04
N TYR A 154 -10.74 7.36 -8.47
CA TYR A 154 -9.29 7.41 -8.27
C TYR A 154 -8.88 8.72 -7.63
N ILE A 155 -7.95 8.67 -6.67
CA ILE A 155 -7.35 9.87 -6.08
C ILE A 155 -6.48 10.56 -7.12
N ASP A 156 -6.62 11.88 -7.24
CA ASP A 156 -5.75 12.69 -8.10
C ASP A 156 -4.41 12.97 -7.40
N PHE A 157 -3.46 12.05 -7.56
CA PHE A 157 -2.13 12.19 -6.97
C PHE A 157 -1.29 13.32 -7.57
N ILE A 158 -1.74 14.02 -8.62
CA ILE A 158 -1.08 15.24 -9.10
C ILE A 158 -1.37 16.40 -8.14
N ASN A 159 -2.57 16.44 -7.55
CA ASN A 159 -2.94 17.42 -6.54
C ASN A 159 -2.17 17.18 -5.22
N PRO A 160 -1.36 18.14 -4.74
CA PRO A 160 -0.60 18.00 -3.49
C PRO A 160 -1.49 17.80 -2.25
N GLU A 161 -2.66 18.43 -2.19
CA GLU A 161 -3.59 18.28 -1.06
C GLU A 161 -4.23 16.90 -1.07
N ALA A 162 -4.53 16.35 -2.25
CA ALA A 162 -5.00 14.97 -2.38
C ALA A 162 -3.92 13.95 -1.95
N ARG A 163 -2.65 14.20 -2.28
CA ARG A 163 -1.52 13.38 -1.76
C ARG A 163 -1.43 13.44 -0.24
N LYS A 164 -1.58 14.63 0.34
CA LYS A 164 -1.58 14.82 1.80
C LYS A 164 -2.77 14.08 2.44
N PHE A 165 -3.97 14.27 1.90
CA PHE A 165 -5.17 13.55 2.32
C PHE A 165 -4.98 12.03 2.28
N TRP A 166 -4.36 11.53 1.21
CA TRP A 166 -4.08 10.11 1.07
C TRP A 166 -3.08 9.64 2.12
N ALA A 167 -1.95 10.33 2.30
CA ALA A 167 -0.96 10.01 3.32
C ALA A 167 -1.57 10.04 4.75
N ASP A 168 -2.48 10.97 5.01
CA ASP A 168 -3.20 11.07 6.28
C ASP A 168 -4.10 9.85 6.56
N GLN A 169 -4.45 9.02 5.57
CA GLN A 169 -5.14 7.74 5.79
C GLN A 169 -4.23 6.66 6.36
N PHE A 170 -2.91 6.80 6.19
CA PHE A 170 -1.90 5.86 6.68
C PHE A 170 -1.42 6.18 8.09
N ALA A 171 -1.90 7.29 8.67
CA ALA A 171 -1.58 7.68 10.03
C ALA A 171 -1.97 6.54 10.98
N LEU A 172 -1.06 6.17 11.90
CA LEU A 172 -1.26 5.03 12.78
C LEU A 172 -2.55 5.16 13.57
N ASP A 173 -2.96 6.36 13.98
CA ASP A 173 -4.22 6.59 14.68
C ASP A 173 -5.48 6.28 13.83
N LYS A 174 -5.39 6.31 12.49
CA LYS A 174 -6.49 5.96 11.58
C LYS A 174 -6.46 4.51 11.12
N VAL A 175 -5.28 4.01 10.73
CA VAL A 175 -5.12 2.61 10.29
C VAL A 175 -5.25 1.66 11.47
N CYS A 176 -4.72 2.07 12.62
CA CYS A 176 -4.59 1.26 13.81
C CYS A 176 -4.57 2.15 15.06
N SER A 177 -5.69 2.76 15.44
CA SER A 177 -5.82 3.68 16.61
C SER A 177 -5.20 3.17 17.93
N TRP A 178 -4.85 1.88 17.99
CA TRP A 178 -4.27 1.15 19.10
C TRP A 178 -2.77 0.82 18.99
N LEU A 179 -2.11 1.02 17.83
CA LEU A 179 -0.69 0.65 17.57
C LEU A 179 0.31 1.77 17.93
N LYS A 180 0.01 2.59 18.93
CA LYS A 180 0.92 3.67 19.40
C LYS A 180 2.25 3.16 19.99
N ARG A 181 2.50 1.84 20.03
CA ARG A 181 3.65 1.26 20.75
C ARG A 181 4.67 0.52 19.89
N PHE A 182 4.36 0.16 18.63
CA PHE A 182 5.26 -0.63 17.78
C PHE A 182 5.11 -0.21 16.32
N GLY A 183 6.07 0.54 15.76
CA GLY A 183 6.08 0.96 14.35
C GLY A 183 6.33 -0.20 13.38
N HIS A 184 5.41 -1.18 13.32
CA HIS A 184 5.69 -2.52 12.78
C HIS A 184 4.68 -3.01 11.71
N SER A 185 3.72 -2.17 11.31
CA SER A 185 2.80 -2.44 10.19
C SER A 185 3.11 -1.48 9.04
N TYR A 186 3.38 -2.02 7.85
CA TYR A 186 3.68 -1.23 6.66
C TYR A 186 2.60 -1.49 5.61
N LEU A 187 1.89 -0.44 5.20
CA LEU A 187 0.97 -0.51 4.07
C LEU A 187 1.78 -0.25 2.79
N ARG A 188 1.52 -1.02 1.74
CA ARG A 188 2.09 -0.77 0.41
C ARG A 188 1.00 -0.24 -0.51
N THR A 189 1.26 0.92 -1.11
CA THR A 189 0.58 1.44 -2.31
C THR A 189 1.11 0.81 -3.58
#